data_AF-A0AAV4U8S7-F1
#
_entry.id   AF-A0AAV4U8S7-F1
#
_cell.length_a   1.000
_cell.length_b   1.000
_cell.length_c   1.000
_cell.angle_alpha   90.00
_cell.angle_beta   90.00
_cell.angle_gamma   90.00
#
_symmetry.space_group_name_H-M   'P 1'
#
loop_
_entity.id
_entity.type
_entity.pdbx_description
1 polymer ?
#
loop_
_entity_poly.entity_id
_entity_poly.type
_entity_poly.pdbx_seq_one_letter_code
_entity_poly.pdbx_strand_id
1 'polypeptide(L)'
;MWSLHVLLLSSLCVWKAGAAIDTLAPVNDVLPVSQEEVNNGTQLVYSDGSFVSGVLSALTVTAVSEVGDKTFFIALVLALTHSHVIVYAGAITALALMTVLSASLGLVFSFLSALWVHYLSALLFLLFGLKMLREGFTMSSNAAKEEFEEVQKTVETKITHTKASLDLESGSSRVSVRWVFVEAFTMTFVSEWGDRSQIATVILAAKHSVFGVVLGSILGHAACTLMAVMGGKLIANWISVKTVTFMGGLLFLAFAFSSLVGALNDSLE
;
A
#
# COMPACT_ATOMS: atom_id res chain seq x y z
N MET A 1 -5.12 -5.37 -20.12
CA MET A 1 -3.76 -5.50 -20.68
C MET A 1 -2.96 -4.18 -20.69
N TRP A 2 -3.50 -3.06 -20.19
CA TRP A 2 -2.79 -1.76 -20.13
C TRP A 2 -2.08 -1.47 -18.79
N SER A 3 -2.45 -2.14 -17.68
CA SER A 3 -1.79 -1.90 -16.37
C SER A 3 -0.39 -2.52 -16.24
N LEU A 4 -0.06 -3.55 -17.03
CA LEU A 4 1.26 -4.20 -16.97
C LEU A 4 2.37 -3.31 -17.57
N HIS A 5 2.08 -2.59 -18.66
CA HIS A 5 3.07 -1.75 -19.34
C HIS A 5 3.42 -0.51 -18.54
N VAL A 6 2.46 0.13 -17.88
CA VAL A 6 2.70 1.36 -17.09
C VAL A 6 3.50 1.06 -15.82
N LEU A 7 3.22 -0.07 -15.13
CA LEU A 7 3.92 -0.50 -13.92
C LEU A 7 5.31 -1.11 -14.19
N LEU A 8 5.50 -1.79 -15.33
CA LEU A 8 6.83 -2.24 -15.74
C LEU A 8 7.71 -1.08 -16.21
N LEU A 9 7.13 -0.07 -16.89
CA LEU A 9 7.88 1.11 -17.31
C LEU A 9 8.33 1.96 -16.12
N SER A 10 7.56 2.08 -15.04
CA SER A 10 8.03 2.76 -13.82
C SER A 10 9.18 1.99 -13.14
N SER A 11 9.12 0.66 -13.05
CA SER A 11 10.18 -0.15 -12.44
C SER A 11 11.44 -0.27 -13.32
N LEU A 12 11.30 -0.29 -14.65
CA LEU A 12 12.42 -0.31 -15.60
C LEU A 12 13.09 1.06 -15.72
N CYS A 13 12.35 2.16 -15.58
CA CYS A 13 12.92 3.52 -15.63
C CYS A 13 13.79 3.78 -14.39
N VAL A 14 13.38 3.29 -13.21
CA VAL A 14 14.19 3.31 -11.97
C VAL A 14 15.47 2.48 -12.12
N TRP A 15 15.40 1.29 -12.72
CA TRP A 15 16.57 0.42 -12.90
C TRP A 15 17.56 0.91 -13.96
N LYS A 16 17.07 1.47 -15.07
CA LYS A 16 17.91 1.91 -16.20
C LYS A 16 18.70 3.19 -15.89
N ALA A 17 18.24 3.99 -14.93
CA ALA A 17 18.99 5.13 -14.41
C ALA A 17 20.15 4.71 -13.50
N GLY A 18 19.99 3.64 -12.70
CA GLY A 18 21.06 3.14 -11.81
C GLY A 18 22.19 2.41 -12.55
N ALA A 19 21.86 1.61 -13.58
CA ALA A 19 22.86 0.82 -14.31
C ALA A 19 23.76 1.62 -15.27
N ALA A 20 23.41 2.88 -15.58
CA ALA A 20 24.17 3.72 -16.51
C ALA A 20 25.25 4.57 -15.83
N ILE A 21 25.32 4.58 -14.49
CA ILE A 21 26.19 5.48 -13.72
C ILE A 21 27.57 4.87 -13.42
N ASP A 22 27.75 3.55 -13.54
CA ASP A 22 29.00 2.86 -13.12
C ASP A 22 30.08 2.72 -14.21
N THR A 23 29.90 3.32 -15.40
CA THR A 23 30.79 3.00 -16.54
C THR A 23 31.49 4.15 -17.25
N LEU A 24 31.74 5.32 -16.64
CA LEU A 24 32.66 6.29 -17.25
C LEU A 24 33.63 6.95 -16.25
N ALA A 25 34.92 6.72 -16.55
CA ALA A 25 36.13 7.21 -15.90
C ALA A 25 36.24 8.76 -15.91
N PRO A 26 37.14 9.36 -15.09
CA PRO A 26 37.16 10.81 -14.89
C PRO A 26 37.86 11.50 -16.06
N VAL A 27 37.20 12.44 -16.71
CA VAL A 27 37.82 13.34 -17.69
C VAL A 27 37.30 14.75 -17.45
N ASN A 28 38.23 15.62 -17.06
CA ASN A 28 38.07 17.06 -17.00
C ASN A 28 37.78 17.63 -18.41
N ASP A 29 37.18 18.82 -18.41
CA ASP A 29 37.14 19.82 -19.48
C ASP A 29 35.87 19.96 -20.36
N VAL A 30 35.15 21.07 -20.08
CA VAL A 30 34.63 22.09 -21.01
C VAL A 30 33.30 21.82 -21.78
N LEU A 31 32.17 22.38 -21.28
CA LEU A 31 31.42 23.56 -21.81
C LEU A 31 30.17 23.86 -20.93
N PRO A 32 29.78 25.13 -20.71
CA PRO A 32 28.74 25.49 -19.74
C PRO A 32 27.35 25.46 -20.41
N VAL A 33 26.68 24.31 -20.32
CA VAL A 33 25.22 24.30 -20.42
C VAL A 33 24.70 24.72 -19.05
N SER A 34 23.85 25.74 -19.00
CA SER A 34 23.26 26.31 -17.79
C SER A 34 22.64 25.21 -16.92
N GLN A 35 23.37 24.81 -15.89
CA GLN A 35 23.06 23.72 -14.96
C GLN A 35 21.83 23.99 -14.06
N GLU A 36 21.19 25.16 -14.17
CA GLU A 36 20.04 25.53 -13.34
C GLU A 36 18.73 24.82 -13.73
N GLU A 37 18.50 24.48 -15.02
CA GLU A 37 17.22 23.87 -15.43
C GLU A 37 17.19 22.34 -15.42
N VAL A 38 18.33 21.66 -15.61
CA VAL A 38 18.40 20.19 -15.62
C VAL A 38 18.58 19.61 -14.21
N ASN A 39 19.20 20.36 -13.28
CA ASN A 39 19.29 19.96 -11.88
C ASN A 39 17.91 19.96 -11.20
N ASN A 40 16.99 20.86 -11.57
CA ASN A 40 15.70 20.97 -10.92
C ASN A 40 14.75 19.79 -11.21
N GLY A 41 14.86 19.13 -12.37
CA GLY A 41 13.99 18.01 -12.73
C GLY A 41 14.44 16.66 -12.17
N THR A 42 15.75 16.45 -12.02
CA THR A 42 16.34 15.16 -11.61
C THR A 42 16.57 15.07 -10.10
N GLN A 43 16.80 16.21 -9.42
CA GLN A 43 16.82 16.30 -7.95
C GLN A 43 15.44 16.05 -7.31
N LEU A 44 14.35 16.22 -8.05
CA LEU A 44 12.98 16.04 -7.53
C LEU A 44 12.61 14.58 -7.24
N VAL A 45 13.30 13.61 -7.84
CA VAL A 45 12.98 12.18 -7.71
C VAL A 45 13.97 11.44 -6.79
N TYR A 46 15.16 11.99 -6.59
CA TYR A 46 16.22 11.44 -5.72
C TYR A 46 16.80 12.56 -4.84
N SER A 47 15.99 13.08 -3.93
CA SER A 47 16.48 13.90 -2.81
C SER A 47 16.39 13.11 -1.52
N ASP A 48 17.56 12.82 -0.94
CA ASP A 48 17.77 12.31 0.41
C ASP A 48 16.79 12.95 1.41
N GLY A 49 15.99 12.13 2.09
CA GLY A 49 15.11 12.58 3.17
C GLY A 49 13.96 13.55 2.79
N SER A 50 13.75 13.84 1.50
CA SER A 50 12.74 14.81 1.07
C SER A 50 11.30 14.32 1.30
N PHE A 51 10.41 15.27 1.63
CA PHE A 51 8.98 15.02 1.82
C PHE A 51 8.35 14.26 0.63
N VAL A 52 8.72 14.64 -0.59
CA VAL A 52 8.21 14.06 -1.84
C VAL A 52 8.63 12.60 -2.00
N SER A 53 9.87 12.26 -1.65
CA SER A 53 10.34 10.86 -1.65
C SER A 53 9.51 10.02 -0.69
N GLY A 54 9.26 10.51 0.53
CA GLY A 54 8.40 9.83 1.50
C GLY A 54 6.97 9.62 0.99
N VAL A 55 6.38 10.63 0.35
CA VAL A 55 5.04 10.54 -0.26
C VAL A 55 5.01 9.49 -1.36
N LEU A 56 5.95 9.55 -2.30
CA LEU A 56 5.95 8.68 -3.47
C LEU A 56 6.23 7.21 -3.11
N SER A 57 7.18 6.97 -2.20
CA SER A 57 7.49 5.63 -1.70
C SER A 57 6.29 5.03 -0.96
N ALA A 58 5.65 5.80 -0.08
CA ALA A 58 4.48 5.37 0.66
C ALA A 58 3.31 5.05 -0.28
N LEU A 59 3.03 5.96 -1.20
CA LEU A 59 1.97 5.79 -2.19
C LEU A 59 2.18 4.54 -3.05
N THR A 60 3.40 4.31 -3.52
CA THR A 60 3.72 3.15 -4.39
C THR A 60 3.56 1.84 -3.62
N VAL A 61 4.12 1.78 -2.41
CA VAL A 61 4.04 0.59 -1.56
C VAL A 61 2.60 0.29 -1.19
N THR A 62 1.88 1.28 -0.67
CA THR A 62 0.46 1.14 -0.29
C THR A 62 -0.39 0.74 -1.48
N ALA A 63 -0.26 1.42 -2.63
CA ALA A 63 -1.08 1.09 -3.81
C ALA A 63 -0.84 -0.34 -4.30
N VAL A 64 0.41 -0.82 -4.31
CA VAL A 64 0.72 -2.17 -4.77
C VAL A 64 0.33 -3.23 -3.75
N SER A 65 0.44 -2.95 -2.44
CA SER A 65 0.09 -3.91 -1.39
C SER A 65 -1.41 -4.06 -1.16
N GLU A 66 -2.18 -3.01 -1.41
CA GLU A 66 -3.62 -2.95 -1.09
C GLU A 66 -4.52 -3.35 -2.26
N VAL A 67 -4.04 -3.24 -3.50
CA VAL A 67 -4.88 -3.55 -4.66
C VAL A 67 -5.19 -5.04 -4.71
N GLY A 68 -6.48 -5.38 -4.64
CA GLY A 68 -6.93 -6.77 -4.68
C GLY A 68 -6.63 -7.56 -3.40
N ASP A 69 -6.35 -6.87 -2.28
CA ASP A 69 -6.31 -7.49 -0.96
C ASP A 69 -7.74 -7.72 -0.39
N LYS A 70 -7.85 -8.47 0.71
CA LYS A 70 -9.12 -8.72 1.41
C LYS A 70 -9.89 -7.44 1.71
N THR A 71 -9.20 -6.38 2.11
CA THR A 71 -9.83 -5.11 2.49
C THR A 71 -10.34 -4.33 1.29
N PHE A 72 -9.68 -4.46 0.13
CA PHE A 72 -10.20 -4.01 -1.16
C PHE A 72 -11.52 -4.71 -1.51
N PHE A 73 -11.60 -6.03 -1.35
CA PHE A 73 -12.84 -6.77 -1.58
C PHE A 73 -13.93 -6.45 -0.55
N ILE A 74 -13.57 -6.19 0.72
CA ILE A 74 -14.52 -5.73 1.75
C ILE A 74 -15.15 -4.40 1.37
N ALA A 75 -14.34 -3.41 0.97
CA ALA A 75 -14.85 -2.11 0.54
C ALA A 75 -15.77 -2.23 -0.69
N LEU A 76 -15.41 -3.08 -1.65
CA LEU A 76 -16.21 -3.37 -2.83
C LEU A 76 -17.56 -4.02 -2.48
N VAL A 77 -17.56 -5.08 -1.68
CA VAL A 77 -18.78 -5.81 -1.29
C VAL A 77 -19.70 -4.93 -0.42
N LEU A 78 -19.13 -4.16 0.51
CA LEU A 78 -19.92 -3.22 1.31
C LEU A 78 -20.55 -2.12 0.44
N ALA A 79 -19.84 -1.64 -0.60
CA ALA A 79 -20.40 -0.68 -1.54
C ALA A 79 -21.54 -1.27 -2.39
N LEU A 80 -21.61 -2.59 -2.59
CA LEU A 80 -22.72 -3.24 -3.29
C LEU A 80 -23.99 -3.35 -2.44
N THR A 81 -23.85 -3.35 -1.11
CA THR A 81 -24.95 -3.52 -0.15
C THR A 81 -25.43 -2.21 0.44
N HIS A 82 -24.55 -1.20 0.50
CA HIS A 82 -24.78 0.08 1.14
C HIS A 82 -24.45 1.25 0.20
N SER A 83 -24.75 2.48 0.63
CA SER A 83 -24.41 3.67 -0.14
C SER A 83 -22.89 3.86 -0.24
N HIS A 84 -22.39 4.07 -1.46
CA HIS A 84 -20.97 4.24 -1.77
C HIS A 84 -20.25 5.28 -0.91
N VAL A 85 -20.89 6.43 -0.66
CA VAL A 85 -20.28 7.56 0.07
C VAL A 85 -20.00 7.21 1.54
N ILE A 86 -20.95 6.54 2.19
CA ILE A 86 -20.84 6.20 3.63
C ILE A 86 -19.82 5.07 3.82
N VAL A 87 -19.81 4.09 2.91
CA VAL A 87 -18.82 3.01 2.92
C VAL A 87 -17.42 3.56 2.69
N TYR A 88 -17.25 4.43 1.68
CA TYR A 88 -16.00 5.10 1.41
C TYR A 88 -15.51 5.91 2.62
N ALA A 89 -16.40 6.69 3.25
CA ALA A 89 -16.07 7.47 4.45
C ALA A 89 -15.66 6.58 5.63
N GLY A 90 -16.36 5.47 5.88
CA GLY A 90 -16.03 4.52 6.94
C GLY A 90 -14.67 3.85 6.71
N ALA A 91 -14.45 3.34 5.51
CA ALA A 91 -13.21 2.67 5.12
C ALA A 91 -12.01 3.62 5.17
N ILE A 92 -12.10 4.81 4.57
CA ILE A 92 -10.96 5.75 4.56
C ILE A 92 -10.64 6.28 5.96
N THR A 93 -11.65 6.43 6.83
CA THR A 93 -11.42 6.82 8.23
C THR A 93 -10.66 5.73 8.98
N ALA A 94 -11.01 4.46 8.78
CA ALA A 94 -10.30 3.33 9.36
C ALA A 94 -8.83 3.27 8.89
N LEU A 95 -8.62 3.36 7.56
CA LEU A 95 -7.29 3.30 6.95
C LEU A 95 -6.40 4.48 7.37
N ALA A 96 -6.97 5.69 7.41
CA ALA A 96 -6.24 6.87 7.87
C ALA A 96 -5.86 6.77 9.35
N LEU A 97 -6.78 6.33 10.21
CA LEU A 97 -6.50 6.13 11.64
C LEU A 97 -5.37 5.12 11.84
N MET A 98 -5.42 4.00 11.13
CA MET A 98 -4.37 2.98 11.19
C MET A 98 -3.04 3.49 10.65
N THR A 99 -3.04 4.24 9.55
CA THR A 99 -1.83 4.85 8.98
C THR A 99 -1.15 5.77 10.00
N VAL A 100 -1.92 6.62 10.68
CA VAL A 100 -1.40 7.53 11.72
C VAL A 100 -0.84 6.74 12.90
N LEU A 101 -1.53 5.71 13.38
CA LEU A 101 -1.02 4.83 14.45
C LEU A 101 0.31 4.18 14.04
N SER A 102 0.40 3.66 12.82
CA SER A 102 1.59 2.99 12.30
C SER A 102 2.76 3.96 12.14
N ALA A 103 2.51 5.15 11.59
CA ALA A 103 3.51 6.19 11.45
C ALA A 103 4.01 6.69 12.82
N SER A 104 3.12 6.78 13.83
CA SER A 104 3.51 7.14 15.19
C SER A 104 4.42 6.09 15.84
N LEU A 105 4.16 4.81 15.59
CA LEU A 105 5.05 3.72 16.01
C LEU A 105 6.40 3.79 15.28
N GLY A 106 6.41 4.14 13.99
CA GLY A 106 7.63 4.37 13.22
C GLY A 106 8.49 5.50 13.78
N LEU A 107 7.87 6.59 14.25
CA LEU A 107 8.58 7.68 14.92
C LEU A 107 9.20 7.24 16.25
N VAL A 108 8.49 6.40 17.03
CA VAL A 108 9.05 5.80 18.25
C VAL A 108 10.22 4.86 17.91
N PHE A 109 10.09 4.06 16.85
CA PHE A 109 11.15 3.16 16.36
C PHE A 109 12.38 3.89 15.83
N SER A 110 12.22 5.11 15.31
CA SER A 110 13.35 5.95 14.87
C SER A 110 14.30 6.33 16.01
N PHE A 111 13.83 6.29 17.26
CA PHE A 111 14.69 6.47 18.45
C PHE A 111 15.48 5.21 18.85
N LEU A 112 15.14 4.04 18.28
CA LEU A 112 15.89 2.79 18.43
C LEU A 112 17.08 2.81 17.46
N SER A 113 18.29 2.46 17.89
CA SER A 113 19.51 2.81 17.14
C SER A 113 19.44 2.44 15.64
N ALA A 114 19.87 3.39 14.79
CA ALA A 114 19.70 3.34 13.33
C ALA A 114 20.16 2.02 12.70
N LEU A 115 21.19 1.40 13.28
CA LEU A 115 21.76 0.13 12.85
C LEU A 115 20.73 -1.02 12.86
N TRP A 116 19.82 -1.05 13.83
CA TRP A 116 18.76 -2.08 13.88
C TRP A 116 17.67 -1.85 12.84
N VAL A 117 17.37 -0.60 12.48
CA VAL A 117 16.29 -0.26 11.54
C VAL A 117 16.63 -0.75 10.13
N HIS A 118 17.89 -0.63 9.69
CA HIS A 118 18.31 -1.11 8.37
C HIS A 118 18.22 -2.64 8.26
N TYR A 119 18.80 -3.39 9.20
CA TYR A 119 18.70 -4.86 9.19
C TYR A 119 17.28 -5.37 9.39
N LEU A 120 16.51 -4.75 10.29
CA LEU A 120 15.12 -5.12 10.53
C LEU A 120 14.29 -4.89 9.26
N SER A 121 14.42 -3.74 8.60
CA SER A 121 13.70 -3.44 7.36
C SER A 121 14.03 -4.43 6.23
N ALA A 122 15.32 -4.79 6.08
CA ALA A 122 15.76 -5.77 5.09
C ALA A 122 15.16 -7.16 5.36
N LEU A 123 15.22 -7.64 6.61
CA LEU A 123 14.64 -8.92 7.00
C LEU A 123 13.12 -8.95 6.77
N LEU A 124 12.42 -7.88 7.14
CA LEU A 124 10.98 -7.82 7.15
C LEU A 124 10.40 -7.72 5.73
N PHE A 125 11.00 -6.89 4.87
CA PHE A 125 10.68 -6.85 3.44
C PHE A 125 11.05 -8.15 2.72
N LEU A 126 12.14 -8.83 3.11
CA LEU A 126 12.48 -10.14 2.55
C LEU A 126 11.40 -11.18 2.90
N LEU A 127 11.00 -11.27 4.18
CA LEU A 127 9.98 -12.21 4.63
C LEU A 127 8.63 -11.97 3.94
N PHE A 128 8.19 -10.71 3.85
CA PHE A 128 6.94 -10.38 3.15
C PHE A 128 7.04 -10.61 1.64
N GLY A 129 8.16 -10.23 1.03
CA GLY A 129 8.40 -10.46 -0.39
C GLY A 129 8.32 -11.94 -0.74
N LEU A 130 9.00 -12.80 0.02
CA LEU A 130 8.97 -14.25 -0.19
C LEU A 130 7.59 -14.86 0.10
N LYS A 131 6.90 -14.40 1.16
CA LYS A 131 5.53 -14.84 1.48
C LYS A 131 4.58 -14.53 0.33
N MET A 132 4.59 -13.29 -0.16
CA MET A 132 3.73 -12.86 -1.28
C MET A 132 4.09 -13.57 -2.58
N LEU A 133 5.37 -13.82 -2.84
CA LEU A 133 5.79 -14.55 -4.03
C LEU A 133 5.26 -15.99 -4.00
N ARG A 134 5.40 -16.69 -2.87
CA ARG A 134 4.85 -18.03 -2.66
C ARG A 134 3.33 -18.04 -2.86
N GLU A 135 2.64 -17.09 -2.24
CA GLU A 135 1.19 -16.95 -2.32
C GLU A 135 0.73 -16.72 -3.77
N GLY A 136 1.38 -15.79 -4.47
CA GLY A 136 1.12 -15.52 -5.88
C GLY A 136 1.35 -16.75 -6.78
N PHE A 137 2.34 -17.61 -6.49
CA PHE A 137 2.52 -18.85 -7.24
C PHE A 137 1.41 -19.87 -6.99
N THR A 138 0.91 -19.96 -5.75
CA THR A 138 -0.14 -20.91 -5.36
C THR A 138 -1.56 -20.48 -5.73
N MET A 139 -1.79 -19.19 -6.04
CA MET A 139 -3.10 -18.69 -6.40
C MET A 139 -3.59 -19.21 -7.76
N SER A 140 -4.87 -19.58 -7.81
CA SER A 140 -5.60 -19.93 -9.04
C SER A 140 -5.85 -18.68 -9.89
N SER A 141 -6.11 -18.84 -11.19
CA SER A 141 -6.51 -17.71 -12.05
C SER A 141 -7.85 -17.08 -11.66
N ASN A 142 -8.65 -17.76 -10.81
CA ASN A 142 -9.94 -17.29 -10.32
C ASN A 142 -9.90 -16.78 -8.88
N ALA A 143 -8.70 -16.62 -8.28
CA ALA A 143 -8.54 -16.19 -6.89
C ALA A 143 -9.31 -14.90 -6.54
N ALA A 144 -9.36 -13.95 -7.48
CA ALA A 144 -10.13 -12.71 -7.30
C ALA A 144 -11.64 -12.94 -7.07
N LYS A 145 -12.20 -13.94 -7.76
CA LYS A 145 -13.62 -14.30 -7.64
C LYS A 145 -13.88 -15.08 -6.34
N GLU A 146 -12.97 -15.97 -5.97
CA GLU A 146 -13.04 -16.74 -4.72
C GLU A 146 -13.03 -15.81 -3.50
N GLU A 147 -12.10 -14.85 -3.44
CA GLU A 147 -12.02 -13.84 -2.37
C GLU A 147 -13.27 -12.95 -2.33
N PHE A 148 -13.75 -12.48 -3.49
CA PHE A 148 -14.98 -11.68 -3.56
C PHE A 148 -16.20 -12.45 -3.03
N GLU A 149 -16.37 -13.73 -3.38
CA GLU A 149 -17.48 -14.56 -2.91
C GLU A 149 -17.39 -14.87 -1.41
N GLU A 150 -16.19 -15.11 -0.87
CA GLU A 150 -15.97 -15.31 0.57
C GLU A 150 -16.35 -14.06 1.39
N VAL A 151 -15.88 -12.90 0.92
CA VAL A 151 -16.18 -11.62 1.56
C VAL A 151 -17.67 -11.30 1.46
N GLN A 152 -18.30 -11.58 0.30
CA GLN A 152 -19.75 -11.40 0.13
C GLN A 152 -20.56 -12.23 1.13
N LYS A 153 -20.23 -13.51 1.31
CA LYS A 153 -20.90 -14.38 2.29
C LYS A 153 -20.72 -13.87 3.72
N THR A 154 -19.52 -13.40 4.06
CA THR A 154 -19.20 -12.86 5.38
C THR A 154 -20.01 -11.59 5.68
N VAL A 155 -20.07 -10.67 4.72
CA VAL A 155 -20.84 -9.42 4.82
C VAL A 155 -22.34 -9.72 4.91
N GLU A 156 -22.90 -10.57 4.04
CA GLU A 156 -24.31 -10.94 4.08
C GLU A 156 -24.72 -11.58 5.42
N THR A 157 -23.86 -12.45 5.97
CA THR A 157 -24.07 -13.06 7.29
C THR A 157 -24.09 -12.01 8.40
N LYS A 158 -23.12 -11.07 8.40
CA LYS A 158 -23.05 -9.98 9.38
C LYS A 158 -24.23 -9.02 9.28
N ILE A 159 -24.64 -8.64 8.06
CA ILE A 159 -25.81 -7.77 7.84
C ILE A 159 -27.08 -8.44 8.35
N THR A 160 -27.28 -9.73 8.05
CA THR A 160 -28.46 -10.47 8.49
C THR A 160 -28.53 -10.54 10.02
N HIS A 161 -27.40 -10.85 10.67
CA HIS A 161 -27.32 -10.89 12.13
C HIS A 161 -27.57 -9.50 12.74
N THR A 162 -26.99 -8.45 12.17
CA THR A 162 -27.17 -7.07 12.63
C THR A 162 -28.61 -6.61 12.49
N LYS A 163 -29.27 -6.91 11.36
CA LYS A 163 -30.67 -6.59 11.13
C LYS A 163 -31.59 -7.33 12.10
N ALA A 164 -31.34 -8.61 12.37
CA ALA A 164 -32.09 -9.38 13.35
C ALA A 164 -31.97 -8.78 14.76
N SER A 165 -30.78 -8.32 15.17
CA SER A 165 -30.62 -7.63 16.46
C SER A 165 -31.35 -6.28 16.53
N LEU A 166 -31.39 -5.53 15.42
CA LEU A 166 -32.05 -4.22 15.36
C LEU A 166 -33.58 -4.33 15.37
N ASP A 167 -34.15 -5.33 14.68
CA ASP A 167 -35.60 -5.58 14.64
C ASP A 167 -36.14 -6.01 16.02
N LEU A 168 -35.30 -6.58 16.89
CA LEU A 168 -35.64 -6.94 18.27
C LEU A 168 -35.63 -5.73 19.23
N GLU A 169 -34.79 -4.73 18.99
CA GLU A 169 -34.58 -3.60 19.91
C GLU A 169 -35.32 -2.32 19.49
N SER A 170 -35.59 -2.14 18.19
CA SER A 170 -36.20 -0.92 17.66
C SER A 170 -37.23 -1.28 16.58
N GLY A 171 -38.50 -0.94 16.81
CA GLY A 171 -39.59 -1.10 15.83
C GLY A 171 -39.48 -0.20 14.58
N SER A 172 -38.26 0.16 14.14
CA SER A 172 -37.98 1.03 13.01
C SER A 172 -37.21 0.30 11.93
N SER A 173 -37.80 0.21 10.75
CA SER A 173 -37.32 -0.55 9.58
C SER A 173 -36.19 0.12 8.78
N ARG A 174 -35.58 1.20 9.29
CA ARG A 174 -34.49 1.92 8.59
C ARG A 174 -33.15 1.69 9.26
N VAL A 175 -32.23 1.05 8.55
CA VAL A 175 -30.83 0.95 8.98
C VAL A 175 -30.23 2.36 9.03
N SER A 176 -29.79 2.78 10.21
CA SER A 176 -29.20 4.12 10.39
C SER A 176 -27.88 4.24 9.64
N VAL A 177 -27.64 5.39 9.01
CA VAL A 177 -26.37 5.77 8.37
C VAL A 177 -25.17 5.52 9.30
N ARG A 178 -25.37 5.74 10.61
CA ARG A 178 -24.34 5.51 11.64
C ARG A 178 -23.91 4.04 11.72
N TRP A 179 -24.84 3.10 11.53
CA TRP A 179 -24.54 1.67 11.56
C TRP A 179 -23.70 1.26 10.37
N VAL A 180 -24.08 1.73 9.18
CA VAL A 180 -23.33 1.47 7.93
C VAL A 180 -21.90 1.99 8.04
N PHE A 181 -21.72 3.19 8.59
CA PHE A 181 -20.39 3.76 8.82
C PHE A 181 -19.57 2.92 9.79
N VAL A 182 -20.14 2.56 10.96
CA VAL A 182 -19.45 1.77 11.99
C VAL A 182 -19.11 0.37 11.48
N GLU A 183 -19.99 -0.24 10.69
CA GLU A 183 -19.76 -1.54 10.06
C GLU A 183 -18.59 -1.47 9.07
N ALA A 184 -18.61 -0.51 8.13
CA ALA A 184 -17.53 -0.32 7.18
C ALA A 184 -16.20 -0.01 7.88
N PHE A 185 -16.23 0.90 8.85
CA PHE A 185 -15.06 1.23 9.66
C PHE A 185 -14.50 -0.01 10.38
N THR A 186 -15.33 -0.76 11.08
CA THR A 186 -14.89 -1.90 11.90
C THR A 186 -14.41 -3.05 11.04
N MET A 187 -15.09 -3.36 9.94
CA MET A 187 -14.67 -4.41 9.01
C MET A 187 -13.33 -4.07 8.37
N THR A 188 -13.15 -2.84 7.87
CA THR A 188 -11.88 -2.41 7.29
C THR A 188 -10.76 -2.40 8.34
N PHE A 189 -11.00 -1.79 9.52
CA PHE A 189 -10.00 -1.65 10.56
C PHE A 189 -9.51 -3.00 11.11
N VAL A 190 -10.42 -3.93 11.40
CA VAL A 190 -10.06 -5.25 11.94
C VAL A 190 -9.37 -6.10 10.89
N SER A 191 -9.77 -6.00 9.61
CA SER A 191 -9.15 -6.76 8.54
C SER A 191 -7.75 -6.28 8.18
N GLU A 192 -7.47 -4.98 8.33
CA GLU A 192 -6.13 -4.40 8.12
C GLU A 192 -5.21 -4.51 9.34
N TRP A 193 -5.74 -4.79 10.53
CA TRP A 193 -4.94 -4.76 11.76
C TRP A 193 -3.79 -5.77 11.71
N GLY A 194 -2.55 -5.27 11.70
CA GLY A 194 -1.34 -6.09 11.61
C GLY A 194 -0.96 -6.51 10.18
N ASP A 195 -1.57 -5.94 9.14
CA ASP A 195 -1.25 -6.32 7.76
C ASP A 195 0.10 -5.75 7.27
N ARG A 196 0.54 -6.26 6.12
CA ARG A 196 1.75 -5.91 5.38
C ARG A 196 1.92 -4.40 5.21
N SER A 197 0.85 -3.70 4.84
CA SER A 197 0.84 -2.25 4.64
C SER A 197 1.15 -1.49 5.94
N GLN A 198 0.69 -2.01 7.09
CA GLN A 198 0.95 -1.45 8.41
C GLN A 198 2.44 -1.43 8.72
N ILE A 199 3.09 -2.57 8.56
CA ILE A 199 4.50 -2.72 8.94
C ILE A 199 5.40 -2.01 7.93
N ALA A 200 5.03 -2.01 6.65
CA ALA A 200 5.71 -1.21 5.65
C ALA A 200 5.66 0.29 5.99
N THR A 201 4.52 0.79 6.46
CA THR A 201 4.35 2.19 6.90
C THR A 201 5.22 2.53 8.11
N VAL A 202 5.30 1.63 9.12
CA VAL A 202 6.18 1.80 10.29
C VAL A 202 7.64 1.96 9.85
N ILE A 203 8.13 1.07 8.98
CA ILE A 203 9.51 1.09 8.48
C ILE A 203 9.77 2.35 7.66
N LEU A 204 8.84 2.71 6.78
CA LEU A 204 9.01 3.86 5.90
C LEU A 204 8.99 5.17 6.69
N ALA A 205 8.15 5.27 7.72
CA ALA A 205 8.13 6.40 8.66
C ALA A 205 9.41 6.49 9.52
N ALA A 206 10.12 5.38 9.73
CA ALA A 206 11.41 5.39 10.41
C ALA A 206 12.58 5.84 9.51
N LYS A 207 12.45 5.70 8.17
CA LYS A 207 13.51 6.02 7.18
C LYS A 207 13.27 7.33 6.41
N HIS A 208 12.03 7.77 6.29
CA HIS A 208 11.63 8.98 5.54
C HIS A 208 10.82 9.93 6.42
N SER A 209 10.48 11.11 5.89
CA SER A 209 9.65 12.08 6.60
C SER A 209 8.29 11.48 6.97
N VAL A 210 7.97 11.42 8.26
CA VAL A 210 6.71 10.86 8.79
C VAL A 210 5.47 11.48 8.13
N PHE A 211 5.46 12.82 7.99
CA PHE A 211 4.34 13.53 7.34
C PHE A 211 4.18 13.17 5.86
N GLY A 212 5.29 12.98 5.14
CA GLY A 212 5.26 12.55 3.74
C GLY A 212 4.73 11.12 3.61
N VAL A 213 5.18 10.23 4.49
CA VAL A 213 4.69 8.83 4.52
C VAL A 213 3.20 8.77 4.82
N VAL A 214 2.72 9.47 5.86
CA VAL A 214 1.29 9.50 6.21
C VAL A 214 0.44 10.01 5.06
N LEU A 215 0.85 11.12 4.42
CA LEU A 215 0.11 11.67 3.29
C LEU A 215 0.09 10.71 2.10
N GLY A 216 1.25 10.14 1.74
CA GLY A 216 1.37 9.19 0.63
C GLY A 216 0.52 7.93 0.85
N SER A 217 0.55 7.35 2.04
CA SER A 217 -0.25 6.18 2.39
C SER A 217 -1.75 6.49 2.40
N ILE A 218 -2.19 7.61 2.98
CA ILE A 218 -3.62 7.99 2.96
C ILE A 218 -4.10 8.19 1.52
N LEU A 219 -3.30 8.83 0.66
CA LEU A 219 -3.64 9.00 -0.76
C LEU A 219 -3.70 7.67 -1.50
N GLY A 220 -2.77 6.75 -1.23
CA GLY A 220 -2.80 5.39 -1.77
C GLY A 220 -4.07 4.65 -1.36
N HIS A 221 -4.37 4.60 -0.06
CA HIS A 221 -5.59 3.99 0.47
C HIS A 221 -6.85 4.63 -0.09
N ALA A 222 -6.91 5.96 -0.21
CA ALA A 222 -8.04 6.67 -0.80
C ALA A 222 -8.26 6.25 -2.26
N ALA A 223 -7.20 6.18 -3.07
CA ALA A 223 -7.28 5.78 -4.46
C ALA A 223 -7.74 4.32 -4.62
N CYS A 224 -7.18 3.40 -3.84
CA CYS A 224 -7.55 1.98 -3.85
C CYS A 224 -9.00 1.77 -3.39
N THR A 225 -9.40 2.43 -2.30
CA THR A 225 -10.76 2.35 -1.76
C THR A 225 -11.77 2.93 -2.73
N LEU A 226 -11.45 4.06 -3.37
CA LEU A 226 -12.33 4.66 -4.36
C LEU A 226 -12.53 3.73 -5.57
N MET A 227 -11.46 3.10 -6.04
CA MET A 227 -11.52 2.10 -7.10
C MET A 227 -12.42 0.92 -6.71
N ALA A 228 -12.29 0.40 -5.48
CA ALA A 228 -13.15 -0.66 -4.98
C ALA A 228 -14.63 -0.24 -4.92
N VAL A 229 -14.92 0.91 -4.31
CA VAL A 229 -16.28 1.41 -4.11
C VAL A 229 -16.98 1.73 -5.44
N MET A 230 -16.25 2.24 -6.43
CA MET A 230 -16.81 2.50 -7.77
C MET A 230 -16.89 1.25 -8.65
N GLY A 231 -16.15 0.19 -8.31
CA GLY A 231 -15.90 -0.96 -9.18
C GLY A 231 -17.10 -1.84 -9.50
N GLY A 232 -18.07 -1.90 -8.60
CA GLY A 232 -19.22 -2.80 -8.71
C GLY A 232 -18.83 -4.26 -8.95
N LYS A 233 -19.80 -5.10 -9.33
CA LYS A 233 -19.55 -6.55 -9.57
C LYS A 233 -18.60 -6.84 -10.74
N LEU A 234 -18.31 -5.85 -11.60
CA LEU A 234 -17.48 -6.03 -12.78
C LEU A 234 -15.98 -6.06 -12.45
N ILE A 235 -15.52 -5.33 -11.43
CA ILE A 235 -14.09 -5.27 -11.09
C ILE A 235 -13.51 -6.65 -10.70
N ALA A 236 -14.31 -7.52 -10.07
CA ALA A 236 -13.87 -8.85 -9.66
C ALA A 236 -13.41 -9.73 -10.84
N ASN A 237 -13.90 -9.48 -12.06
CA ASN A 237 -13.47 -10.21 -13.27
C ASN A 237 -12.23 -9.63 -13.95
N TRP A 238 -11.87 -8.38 -13.67
CA TRP A 238 -10.78 -7.67 -14.37
C TRP A 238 -9.49 -7.58 -13.54
N ILE A 239 -9.58 -7.72 -12.22
CA ILE A 239 -8.41 -7.67 -11.34
C ILE A 239 -7.81 -9.07 -11.17
N SER A 240 -6.56 -9.24 -11.61
CA SER A 240 -5.80 -10.46 -11.34
C SER A 240 -5.09 -10.34 -9.99
N VAL A 241 -5.75 -10.77 -8.92
CA VAL A 241 -5.16 -10.78 -7.55
C VAL A 241 -3.82 -11.51 -7.54
N LYS A 242 -3.71 -12.60 -8.31
CA LYS A 242 -2.46 -13.33 -8.52
C LYS A 242 -1.33 -12.42 -9.01
N THR A 243 -1.60 -11.62 -10.05
CA THR A 243 -0.60 -10.72 -10.64
C THR A 243 -0.22 -9.61 -9.66
N VAL A 244 -1.19 -9.03 -8.97
CA VAL A 244 -0.92 -7.94 -8.02
C VAL A 244 -0.12 -8.44 -6.82
N THR A 245 -0.49 -9.60 -6.27
CA THR A 245 0.25 -10.25 -5.17
C THR A 245 1.68 -10.60 -5.59
N PHE A 246 1.87 -11.13 -6.80
CA PHE A 246 3.20 -11.44 -7.32
C PHE A 246 4.06 -10.18 -7.51
N MET A 247 3.49 -9.12 -8.08
CA MET A 247 4.19 -7.84 -8.28
C MET A 247 4.52 -7.15 -6.94
N GLY A 248 3.62 -7.22 -5.95
CA GLY A 248 3.90 -6.76 -4.59
C GLY A 248 5.05 -7.53 -3.96
N GLY A 249 5.08 -8.86 -4.10
CA GLY A 249 6.19 -9.68 -3.64
C GLY A 249 7.53 -9.25 -4.26
N LEU A 250 7.57 -9.03 -5.57
CA LEU A 250 8.76 -8.50 -6.27
C LEU A 250 9.19 -7.13 -5.75
N LEU A 251 8.23 -6.22 -5.53
CA LEU A 251 8.50 -4.88 -5.00
C LEU A 251 9.12 -4.95 -3.60
N PHE A 252 8.56 -5.78 -2.71
CA PHE A 252 9.10 -6.02 -1.38
C PHE A 252 10.51 -6.62 -1.42
N LEU A 253 10.78 -7.56 -2.33
CA LEU A 253 12.14 -8.09 -2.51
C LEU A 253 13.13 -7.04 -3.01
N ALA A 254 12.70 -6.12 -3.88
CA ALA A 254 13.54 -5.01 -4.32
C ALA A 254 13.89 -4.06 -3.15
N PHE A 255 12.92 -3.73 -2.30
CA PHE A 255 13.17 -2.94 -1.09
C PHE A 255 14.07 -3.66 -0.07
N ALA A 256 13.93 -4.98 0.06
CA ALA A 256 14.80 -5.79 0.90
C ALA A 256 16.25 -5.74 0.43
N PHE A 257 16.48 -5.93 -0.88
CA PHE A 257 17.81 -5.85 -1.48
C PHE A 257 18.43 -4.46 -1.33
N SER A 258 17.68 -3.40 -1.65
CA SER A 258 18.13 -2.01 -1.47
C SER A 258 18.48 -1.70 -0.01
N SER A 259 17.68 -2.17 0.94
CA SER A 259 17.95 -1.96 2.37
C SER A 259 19.17 -2.74 2.85
N LEU A 260 19.41 -3.94 2.32
CA LEU A 260 20.58 -4.76 2.65
C LEU A 260 21.87 -4.14 2.11
N VAL A 261 21.87 -3.62 0.89
CA VAL A 261 23.03 -2.93 0.31
C VAL A 261 23.40 -1.70 1.14
N GLY A 262 22.41 -0.90 1.55
CA GLY A 262 22.64 0.23 2.45
C GLY A 262 23.27 -0.20 3.78
N ALA A 263 22.73 -1.25 4.41
CA ALA A 263 23.26 -1.77 5.68
C ALA A 263 24.71 -2.28 5.58
N LEU A 264 25.06 -2.91 4.46
CA LEU A 264 26.42 -3.40 4.22
C LEU A 264 27.41 -2.25 3.98
N ASN A 265 26.99 -1.18 3.29
CA ASN A 265 27.84 -0.02 3.06
C ASN A 265 28.19 0.70 4.38
N ASP A 266 27.19 0.91 5.24
CA ASP A 266 27.37 1.53 6.56
C ASP A 266 28.20 0.68 7.54
N SER A 267 28.36 -0.62 7.27
CA SER A 267 29.16 -1.54 8.11
C SER A 267 30.64 -1.58 7.71
N LEU A 268 30.99 -1.02 6.54
CA LEU A 268 32.35 -0.99 6.01
C LEU A 268 33.05 0.37 6.22
N GLU A 269 32.31 1.41 6.59
CA GLU A 269 32.80 2.73 7.02
C GLU A 269 32.96 2.82 8.56
#